data_AF-A0A9W5V5H0-F1
#
_entry.id   AF-A0A9W5V5H0-F1
#
_cell.length_a   1.000
_cell.length_b   1.000
_cell.length_c   1.000
_cell.angle_alpha   90.00
_cell.angle_beta   90.00
_cell.angle_gamma   90.00
#
_symmetry.space_group_name_H-M   'P 1'
#
loop_
_entity.id
_entity.type
_entity.pdbx_description
1 polymer ?
#
loop_
_entity_poly.entity_id
_entity_poly.type
_entity_poly.pdbx_seq_one_letter_code
_entity_poly.pdbx_strand_id
1 'polypeptide(L)'
;MDITELTKQEQAVVIGTLIPLLGQDLVNERIDKQKLESVLPIVNDMRDNTTPKQRREAMISLLDKTMDEFLRDNKKTQPYHAWKMIWLC
;
A
#
# COMPACT_ATOMS: atom_id res chain seq x y z
N MET A 1 0.20 -4.01 13.50
CA MET A 1 1.24 -3.23 12.85
C MET A 1 0.53 -2.07 12.18
N ASP A 2 0.80 -0.84 12.58
CA ASP A 2 0.02 0.31 12.08
C ASP A 2 0.38 0.61 10.62
N ILE A 3 -0.60 0.93 9.77
CA ILE A 3 -0.39 1.28 8.33
C ILE A 3 0.59 2.47 8.16
N THR A 4 0.87 3.20 9.24
CA THR A 4 1.88 4.26 9.28
C THR A 4 3.30 3.75 8.97
N GLU A 5 3.56 2.44 9.08
CA GLU A 5 4.87 1.82 8.80
C GLU A 5 4.98 1.20 7.39
N LEU A 6 4.44 1.88 6.37
CA LEU A 6 4.76 1.52 4.98
C LEU A 6 6.17 1.99 4.62
N THR A 7 6.93 1.11 3.96
CA THR A 7 8.22 1.49 3.37
C THR A 7 8.02 2.49 2.23
N LYS A 8 9.05 3.27 1.89
CA LYS A 8 9.00 4.18 0.74
C LYS A 8 8.64 3.47 -0.56
N GLN A 9 9.05 2.21 -0.73
CA GLN A 9 8.74 1.40 -1.91
C GLN A 9 7.26 1.03 -1.96
N GLU A 10 6.67 0.62 -0.84
CA GLU A 10 5.24 0.33 -0.74
C GLU A 10 4.40 1.61 -0.97
N GLN A 11 4.84 2.76 -0.43
CA GLN A 11 4.20 4.05 -0.70
C GLN A 11 4.27 4.45 -2.17
N ALA A 12 5.44 4.29 -2.81
CA ALA A 12 5.60 4.55 -4.24
C ALA A 12 4.73 3.62 -5.10
N VAL A 13 4.55 2.37 -4.69
CA VAL A 13 3.61 1.43 -5.33
C VAL A 13 2.18 1.94 -5.24
N VAL A 14 1.73 2.40 -4.07
CA VAL A 14 0.39 3.00 -3.89
C VAL A 14 0.20 4.18 -4.83
N ILE A 15 1.10 5.16 -4.78
CA ILE A 15 0.99 6.40 -5.56
C ILE A 15 1.03 6.10 -7.07
N GLY A 16 2.00 5.30 -7.51
CA GLY A 16 2.16 4.93 -8.92
C GLY A 16 1.05 4.05 -9.48
N THR A 17 0.23 3.43 -8.62
CA THR A 17 -0.94 2.62 -9.03
C THR A 17 -2.23 3.44 -8.99
N LEU A 18 -2.45 4.24 -7.93
CA LEU A 18 -3.70 4.95 -7.73
C LEU A 18 -3.88 6.16 -8.66
N ILE A 19 -2.81 6.88 -8.99
CA ILE A 19 -2.89 8.03 -9.90
C ILE A 19 -3.47 7.64 -11.27
N PRO A 20 -2.90 6.65 -11.99
CA PRO A 20 -3.46 6.25 -13.28
C PRO A 20 -4.83 5.54 -13.14
N LEU A 21 -5.09 4.85 -12.02
CA LEU A 21 -6.36 4.17 -11.78
C LEU A 21 -7.53 5.14 -11.61
N LEU A 22 -7.32 6.23 -10.87
CA LEU A 22 -8.35 7.25 -10.60
C LEU A 22 -8.47 8.28 -11.73
N GLY A 23 -7.46 8.38 -12.59
CA GLY A 23 -7.36 9.39 -13.63
C GLY A 23 -6.71 10.68 -13.11
N GLN A 24 -5.87 11.29 -13.94
CA GLN A 24 -5.11 12.48 -13.56
C GLN A 24 -6.02 13.69 -13.25
N ASP A 25 -7.13 13.83 -13.96
CA ASP A 25 -8.06 14.96 -13.77
C ASP A 25 -8.67 14.94 -12.37
N LEU A 26 -9.19 13.79 -11.93
CA LEU A 26 -9.78 13.62 -10.61
C LEU A 26 -8.74 13.80 -9.48
N VAL A 27 -7.52 13.32 -9.71
CA VAL A 27 -6.42 13.47 -8.75
C VAL A 27 -6.00 14.94 -8.61
N ASN A 28 -5.87 15.67 -9.73
CA ASN A 28 -5.50 17.08 -9.74
C ASN A 28 -6.56 17.99 -9.10
N GLU A 29 -7.84 17.61 -9.14
CA GLU A 29 -8.92 18.36 -8.49
C GLU A 29 -8.98 18.17 -6.97
N ARG A 30 -8.58 16.98 -6.47
CA ARG A 30 -8.79 16.57 -5.07
C ARG A 30 -7.51 16.58 -4.23
N ILE A 31 -6.35 16.58 -4.86
CA ILE A 31 -5.04 16.59 -4.20
C ILE A 31 -4.32 17.88 -4.58
N ASP A 32 -3.62 18.47 -3.61
CA ASP A 32 -2.78 19.63 -3.84
C ASP A 32 -1.78 19.38 -4.99
N LYS A 33 -1.85 20.23 -6.00
CA LYS A 33 -1.05 20.12 -7.22
C LYS A 33 0.46 20.21 -6.93
N GLN A 34 0.90 21.08 -6.02
CA GLN A 34 2.32 21.20 -5.64
C GLN A 34 2.81 19.93 -4.95
N LYS A 35 1.95 19.29 -4.15
CA LYS A 35 2.25 17.99 -3.53
C LYS A 35 2.38 16.89 -4.58
N LEU A 36 1.53 16.90 -5.61
CA LEU A 36 1.62 15.92 -6.70
C LEU A 36 2.88 16.13 -7.55
N GLU A 37 3.16 17.36 -7.95
CA GLU A 37 4.34 17.74 -8.74
C GLU A 37 5.66 17.41 -8.03
N SER A 38 5.71 17.53 -6.69
CA SER A 38 6.90 17.16 -5.91
C SER A 38 7.08 15.66 -5.71
N VAL A 39 5.99 14.89 -5.68
CA VAL A 39 6.02 13.43 -5.44
C VAL A 39 6.25 12.64 -6.74
N LEU A 40 5.76 13.11 -7.88
CA LEU A 40 5.88 12.43 -9.17
C LEU A 40 7.33 12.09 -9.55
N PRO A 41 8.32 13.00 -9.46
CA PRO A 41 9.72 12.69 -9.76
C PRO A 41 10.26 11.57 -8.86
N ILE A 42 9.99 11.64 -7.55
CA ILE A 42 10.47 10.65 -6.58
C ILE A 42 9.93 9.25 -6.91
N VAL A 43 8.64 9.16 -7.22
CA VAL A 43 8.00 7.89 -7.57
C VAL A 43 8.49 7.35 -8.91
N ASN A 44 8.73 8.22 -9.90
CA ASN A 44 9.30 7.83 -11.19
C ASN A 44 10.73 7.32 -11.03
N ASP A 45 11.59 8.07 -10.33
CA ASP A 45 12.97 7.66 -10.05
C ASP A 45 13.01 6.31 -9.32
N MET A 46 12.12 6.12 -8.34
CA MET A 46 12.01 4.84 -7.64
C MET A 46 11.53 3.71 -8.55
N ARG A 47 10.58 3.97 -9.44
CA ARG A 47 10.10 2.98 -10.41
C ARG A 47 11.20 2.59 -11.39
N ASP A 48 11.99 3.56 -11.84
CA ASP A 48 13.00 3.36 -12.86
C ASP A 48 14.25 2.68 -12.28
N ASN A 49 14.55 2.90 -10.99
CA ASN A 49 15.66 2.27 -10.27
C ASN A 49 15.32 0.90 -9.63
N THR A 50 14.05 0.48 -9.63
CA THR A 50 13.64 -0.81 -9.03
C THR A 50 13.44 -1.89 -10.08
N THR A 51 13.90 -3.10 -9.78
CA THR A 51 13.67 -4.23 -10.68
C THR A 51 12.19 -4.64 -10.67
N PRO A 52 11.66 -5.21 -11.77
CA PRO A 52 10.29 -5.72 -11.80
C PRO A 52 9.97 -6.73 -10.68
N LYS A 53 10.98 -7.51 -10.25
CA LYS A 53 10.85 -8.48 -9.15
C LYS A 53 10.65 -7.77 -7.81
N GLN A 54 11.53 -6.82 -7.46
CA GLN A 54 11.41 -6.07 -6.20
C GLN A 54 10.09 -5.30 -6.12
N ARG A 55 9.63 -4.75 -7.25
CA ARG A 55 8.32 -4.08 -7.31
C ARG A 55 7.16 -5.03 -7.01
N ARG A 56 7.21 -6.26 -7.54
CA ARG A 56 6.20 -7.29 -7.24
C ARG A 56 6.22 -7.70 -5.77
N GLU A 57 7.41 -7.88 -5.20
CA GLU A 57 7.57 -8.20 -3.77
C GLU A 57 7.02 -7.08 -2.88
N ALA A 58 7.30 -5.82 -3.22
CA ALA A 58 6.75 -4.67 -2.50
C ALA A 58 5.22 -4.57 -2.63
N MET A 59 4.64 -4.90 -3.80
CA MET A 59 3.18 -4.98 -3.98
C MET A 59 2.57 -6.08 -3.10
N ILE A 60 3.16 -7.28 -3.08
CA ILE A 60 2.68 -8.40 -2.27
C ILE A 60 2.76 -8.05 -0.78
N SER A 61 3.89 -7.50 -0.33
CA SER A 61 4.09 -7.05 1.06
C SER A 61 3.08 -5.97 1.46
N LEU A 62 2.84 -4.98 0.60
CA LEU A 62 1.84 -3.95 0.82
C LEU A 62 0.43 -4.55 0.98
N LEU A 63 0.06 -5.50 0.12
CA LEU A 63 -1.25 -6.15 0.17
C LEU A 63 -1.41 -6.96 1.47
N ASP A 64 -0.41 -7.76 1.83
CA ASP A 64 -0.40 -8.57 3.05
C ASP A 64 -0.59 -7.70 4.30
N LYS A 65 0.21 -6.62 4.43
CA LYS A 65 0.09 -5.65 5.52
C LYS A 65 -1.28 -4.96 5.56
N THR A 66 -1.80 -4.59 4.39
CA THR A 66 -3.11 -3.93 4.29
C THR A 66 -4.23 -4.87 4.72
N MET A 67 -4.17 -6.15 4.32
CA MET A 67 -5.13 -7.17 4.71
C MET A 67 -5.05 -7.47 6.21
N ASP A 68 -3.85 -7.63 6.74
CA ASP A 68 -3.64 -7.84 8.18
C ASP A 68 -4.22 -6.70 9.01
N GLU A 69 -4.02 -5.45 8.58
CA GLU A 69 -4.62 -4.31 9.27
C GLU A 69 -6.13 -4.29 9.13
N PHE A 70 -6.63 -4.39 7.91
CA PHE A 70 -8.06 -4.36 7.65
C PHE A 70 -8.78 -5.43 8.49
N LEU A 71 -8.17 -6.60 8.62
CA LEU A 71 -8.69 -7.65 9.49
C LEU A 71 -8.48 -7.32 10.97
N ARG A 72 -7.35 -6.76 11.41
CA ARG A 72 -7.10 -6.36 12.81
C ARG A 72 -8.14 -5.35 13.32
N ASP A 73 -8.47 -4.35 12.52
CA ASP A 73 -9.49 -3.35 12.88
C ASP A 73 -10.90 -3.97 12.93
N ASN A 74 -11.20 -4.95 12.06
CA ASN A 74 -12.43 -5.75 12.11
C ASN A 74 -12.41 -6.86 13.18
N LYS A 75 -11.27 -7.17 13.79
CA LYS A 75 -11.13 -8.14 14.90
C LYS A 75 -11.29 -7.51 16.28
N LYS A 76 -11.29 -6.18 16.39
CA LYS A 76 -11.75 -5.51 17.62
C LYS A 76 -13.22 -5.81 17.94
N THR A 77 -13.97 -6.36 16.97
CA THR A 77 -15.34 -6.85 17.14
C THR A 77 -15.49 -8.38 17.16
N GLN A 78 -14.43 -9.20 16.96
CA GLN A 78 -14.46 -10.65 17.26
C GLN A 78 -13.08 -11.27 17.58
N PRO A 79 -12.97 -12.09 18.65
CA PRO A 79 -11.70 -12.63 19.11
C PRO A 79 -11.16 -13.75 18.21
N TYR A 80 -10.04 -13.47 17.54
CA TYR A 80 -9.27 -14.42 16.72
C TYR A 80 -8.38 -15.39 17.53
N HIS A 81 -8.80 -15.75 18.74
CA HIS A 81 -8.07 -16.71 19.56
C HIS A 81 -8.58 -18.15 19.45
N ALA A 82 -9.69 -18.42 18.75
CA ALA A 82 -10.27 -19.76 18.68
C ALA A 82 -9.78 -20.64 17.49
N TRP A 83 -9.24 -20.06 16.43
CA TRP A 83 -9.05 -20.80 15.16
C TRP A 83 -7.62 -21.32 14.93
N LYS A 84 -6.61 -20.81 15.65
CA LYS A 84 -5.24 -21.37 15.58
C LYS A 84 -5.12 -22.76 16.21
N MET A 85 -6.08 -23.21 17.00
CA MET A 85 -6.09 -24.54 17.62
C MET A 85 -6.70 -25.64 16.73
N ILE A 86 -7.37 -25.28 15.62
CA ILE A 86 -8.04 -26.26 14.75
C ILE A 86 -7.13 -26.71 13.59
N TRP A 87 -6.03 -26.01 13.32
CA TRP A 87 -5.10 -26.36 12.23
C TRP A 87 -3.81 -27.06 12.70
N LEU A 88 -3.88 -27.74 13.85
CA LEU A 88 -2.80 -28.55 14.44
C LEU A 88 -3.26 -29.93 14.95
N CYS A 89 -4.48 -30.36 14.59
CA CYS A 89 -4.95 -31.74 14.66
C CYS A 89 -5.41 -32.17 13.26
#